data_AF-A0A161UKV5-F1
#
_entry.id   AF-A0A161UKV5-F1
#
_cell.length_a   1.000
_cell.length_b   1.000
_cell.length_c   1.000
_cell.angle_alpha   90.00
_cell.angle_beta   90.00
_cell.angle_gamma   90.00
#
_symmetry.space_group_name_H-M   'P 1'
#
loop_
_entity.id
_entity.type
_entity.pdbx_description
1 polymer ?
#
loop_
_entity_poly.entity_id
_entity_poly.type
_entity_poly.pdbx_seq_one_letter_code
_entity_poly.pdbx_strand_id
1 'polypeptide(L)'
;MTAAHAWEALSDALTATAPACAGDDRFTDDGRSEATNADLESICAACPVLAECRAYALAESRHLIVGYWAGRRRGTRQGQGAAA
;
A
#
# COMPACT_ATOMS: atom_id res chain seq x y z
N MET A 1 14.59 -3.64 11.43
CA MET A 1 13.22 -3.33 11.89
C MET A 1 12.35 -4.52 11.53
N THR A 2 11.55 -5.05 12.47
CA THR A 2 10.62 -6.17 12.21
C THR A 2 9.31 -5.62 11.65
N ALA A 3 8.49 -6.49 11.03
CA ALA A 3 7.16 -6.10 10.58
C ALA A 3 6.28 -5.60 11.74
N ALA A 4 6.38 -6.22 12.92
CA ALA A 4 5.65 -5.80 14.12
C ALA A 4 6.01 -4.37 14.57
N HIS A 5 7.30 -4.04 14.71
CA HIS A 5 7.70 -2.67 15.07
C HIS A 5 7.33 -1.64 13.98
N ALA A 6 7.41 -2.02 12.71
CA ALA A 6 7.00 -1.15 11.61
C ALA A 6 5.48 -0.92 11.60
N TRP A 7 4.70 -1.94 11.99
CA TRP A 7 3.25 -1.85 12.14
C TRP A 7 2.85 -0.93 13.29
N GLU A 8 3.53 -1.01 14.44
CA GLU A 8 3.32 -0.09 15.57
C GLU A 8 3.56 1.36 15.15
N ALA A 9 4.70 1.65 14.53
CA ALA A 9 5.01 3.00 14.05
C ALA A 9 4.00 3.52 13.02
N LEU A 10 3.54 2.66 12.10
CA LEU A 10 2.49 3.01 11.15
C LEU A 10 1.15 3.25 11.85
N SER A 11 0.79 2.43 12.84
CA SER A 11 -0.47 2.55 13.60
C SER A 11 -0.52 3.87 14.38
N ASP A 12 0.61 4.28 14.97
CA ASP A 12 0.74 5.57 15.63
C ASP A 12 0.54 6.72 14.63
N ALA A 13 1.20 6.66 13.48
CA ALA A 13 1.09 7.66 12.43
C ALA A 13 -0.35 7.78 11.87
N LEU A 14 -1.04 6.65 11.66
CA LEU A 14 -2.43 6.60 11.21
C LEU A 14 -3.42 7.14 12.25
N THR A 15 -3.10 7.00 13.54
CA THR A 15 -3.90 7.59 14.63
C THR A 15 -3.71 9.10 14.70
N ALA A 16 -2.48 9.57 14.45
CA ALA A 16 -2.13 10.98 14.52
C ALA A 16 -2.54 11.78 13.28
N THR A 17 -2.56 11.15 12.10
CA THR A 17 -2.75 11.82 10.81
C THR A 17 -3.63 11.00 9.88
N ALA A 18 -4.63 11.66 9.28
CA ALA A 18 -5.45 11.04 8.25
C ALA A 18 -4.60 10.74 6.99
N PRO A 19 -4.48 9.47 6.55
CA PRO A 19 -3.73 9.13 5.36
C PRO A 19 -4.51 9.51 4.10
N ALA A 20 -3.79 9.74 3.00
CA ALA A 20 -4.40 10.12 1.72
C ALA A 20 -5.29 9.03 1.11
N CYS A 21 -5.13 7.77 1.53
CA CYS A 21 -5.94 6.64 1.07
C CYS A 21 -7.23 6.41 1.89
N ALA A 22 -7.47 7.17 2.96
CA ALA A 22 -8.63 6.95 3.81
C ALA A 22 -9.95 7.17 3.04
N GLY A 23 -10.81 6.15 3.03
CA GLY A 23 -12.11 6.20 2.35
C GLY A 23 -12.04 6.06 0.83
N ASP A 24 -10.88 5.72 0.27
CA ASP A 24 -10.70 5.50 -1.16
C ASP A 24 -10.59 4.00 -1.46
N ASP A 25 -11.69 3.40 -1.91
CA ASP A 25 -11.79 1.97 -2.23
C ASP A 25 -10.82 1.53 -3.35
N ARG A 26 -10.30 2.48 -4.13
CA ARG A 26 -9.24 2.18 -5.11
C ARG A 26 -7.96 1.70 -4.42
N PHE A 27 -7.76 1.82 -3.11
CA PHE A 27 -6.58 1.23 -2.45
C PHE A 27 -6.74 -0.26 -2.10
N THR A 28 -7.98 -0.77 -2.10
CA THR A 28 -8.31 -2.15 -1.75
C THR A 28 -8.89 -2.97 -2.92
N ASP A 29 -9.38 -2.32 -3.98
CA ASP A 29 -9.93 -2.97 -5.18
C ASP A 29 -8.91 -3.89 -5.91
N ASP A 30 -9.23 -5.16 -6.10
CA ASP A 30 -8.35 -6.11 -6.81
C ASP A 30 -8.39 -5.98 -8.34
N GLY A 31 -9.44 -5.34 -8.89
CA GLY A 31 -9.72 -5.21 -10.32
C GLY A 31 -9.10 -3.99 -11.00
N ARG A 32 -8.20 -3.28 -10.33
CA ARG A 32 -7.63 -2.01 -10.82
C ARG A 32 -6.85 -2.13 -12.10
N SER A 33 -7.04 -1.14 -12.97
CA SER A 33 -6.23 -0.95 -14.18
C SER A 33 -4.84 -0.39 -13.86
N GLU A 34 -3.90 -0.53 -14.80
CA GLU A 34 -2.58 0.09 -14.67
C GLU A 34 -2.62 1.62 -14.62
N ALA A 35 -3.59 2.25 -15.32
CA ALA A 35 -3.80 3.69 -15.22
C ALA A 35 -4.20 4.09 -13.79
N THR A 36 -5.08 3.31 -13.15
CA THR A 36 -5.44 3.51 -11.74
C THR A 36 -4.24 3.33 -10.83
N ASN A 37 -3.35 2.36 -11.10
CA ASN A 37 -2.14 2.16 -10.30
C ASN A 37 -1.19 3.38 -10.35
N ALA A 38 -1.06 4.04 -11.50
CA ALA A 38 -0.25 5.25 -11.66
C ALA A 38 -0.82 6.45 -10.89
N ASP A 39 -2.15 6.61 -10.88
CA ASP A 39 -2.82 7.64 -10.08
C ASP A 39 -2.58 7.41 -8.58
N LEU A 40 -2.72 6.17 -8.12
CA LEU A 40 -2.50 5.79 -6.71
C LEU A 40 -1.04 5.95 -6.29
N GLU A 41 -0.08 5.77 -7.21
CA GLU A 41 1.33 6.02 -6.94
C GLU A 41 1.57 7.48 -6.56
N SER A 42 0.97 8.40 -7.33
CA SER A 42 1.08 9.84 -7.09
C SER A 42 0.42 10.24 -5.77
N ILE A 43 -0.74 9.67 -5.44
CA ILE A 43 -1.41 9.90 -4.16
C ILE A 43 -0.56 9.38 -3.00
N CYS A 44 0.03 8.18 -3.13
CA CYS A 44 0.96 7.64 -2.15
C CYS A 44 2.20 8.54 -1.96
N ALA A 45 2.75 9.08 -3.05
CA ALA A 45 3.94 9.93 -3.00
C ALA A 45 3.73 11.22 -2.17
N ALA A 46 2.49 11.72 -2.11
CA ALA A 46 2.11 12.89 -1.33
C ALA A 46 1.60 12.55 0.09
N CYS A 47 1.48 11.27 0.44
CA CYS A 47 0.85 10.84 1.69
C CYS A 47 1.72 11.16 2.91
N PRO A 48 1.18 11.77 3.97
CA PRO A 48 1.96 12.16 5.16
C PRO A 48 2.54 10.96 5.93
N VAL A 49 1.93 9.77 5.80
CA VAL A 49 2.39 8.52 6.45
C VAL A 49 3.18 7.62 5.50
N LEU A 50 3.66 8.15 4.37
CA LEU A 50 4.35 7.36 3.35
C LEU A 50 5.58 6.64 3.90
N ALA A 51 6.35 7.28 4.78
CA ALA A 51 7.59 6.72 5.30
C ALA A 51 7.33 5.45 6.13
N GLU A 52 6.38 5.53 7.05
CA GLU A 52 5.96 4.45 7.93
C GLU A 52 5.25 3.34 7.13
N CYS A 53 4.37 3.73 6.20
CA CYS A 53 3.69 2.79 5.31
C CYS A 53 4.70 1.99 4.47
N ARG A 54 5.73 2.67 3.94
CA ARG A 54 6.82 2.02 3.19
C ARG A 54 7.63 1.10 4.08
N ALA A 55 7.96 1.52 5.30
CA ALA A 55 8.72 0.70 6.24
C ALA A 55 7.99 -0.62 6.55
N TYR A 56 6.69 -0.55 6.83
CA TYR A 56 5.86 -1.73 7.05
C TYR A 56 5.77 -2.60 5.79
N ALA A 57 5.45 -2.02 4.63
CA ALA A 57 5.31 -2.78 3.39
C ALA A 57 6.61 -3.43 2.86
N LEU A 58 7.77 -2.96 3.32
CA LEU A 58 9.07 -3.58 3.06
C LEU A 58 9.41 -4.68 4.08
N ALA A 59 9.03 -4.49 5.34
CA ALA A 59 9.29 -5.43 6.41
C ALA A 59 8.35 -6.65 6.37
N GLU A 60 7.12 -6.47 5.89
CA GLU A 60 6.11 -7.52 5.81
C GLU A 60 6.21 -8.35 4.52
N SER A 61 5.83 -9.62 4.62
CA SER A 61 5.77 -10.52 3.47
C SER A 61 4.71 -10.05 2.47
N ARG A 62 5.06 -9.99 1.18
CA ARG A 62 4.15 -9.57 0.09
C ARG A 62 2.88 -10.43 -0.03
N HIS A 63 2.88 -11.62 0.58
CA HIS A 63 1.76 -12.56 0.60
C HIS A 63 0.83 -12.38 1.80
N LEU A 64 1.26 -11.64 2.84
CA LEU A 64 0.46 -11.38 4.05
C LEU A 64 -0.30 -10.05 3.97
N ILE A 65 0.08 -9.17 3.05
CA ILE A 65 -0.60 -7.89 2.79
C ILE A 65 -1.12 -7.84 1.35
N VAL A 66 -2.35 -7.36 1.20
CA VAL A 66 -3.07 -7.23 -0.08
C VAL A 66 -3.45 -5.76 -0.32
N GLY A 67 -3.69 -5.38 -1.58
CA GLY A 67 -4.04 -4.01 -1.94
C GLY A 67 -2.84 -3.15 -2.34
N TYR A 68 -2.98 -1.83 -2.23
CA TYR A 68 -1.97 -0.87 -2.67
C TYR A 68 -1.29 -0.18 -1.47
N TRP A 69 0.02 -0.38 -1.35
CA TRP A 69 0.81 0.04 -0.19
C TRP A 69 2.04 0.82 -0.63
N ALA A 70 2.21 2.03 -0.10
CA ALA A 70 3.39 2.88 -0.31
C ALA A 70 3.82 3.02 -1.79
N GLY A 71 2.84 3.23 -2.68
CA GLY A 71 3.09 3.36 -4.11
C GLY A 71 3.21 2.03 -4.86
N ARG A 72 2.83 0.90 -4.26
CA ARG A 72 3.03 -0.42 -4.87
C ARG A 72 1.89 -1.39 -4.59
N ARG A 73 1.49 -2.15 -5.62
CA ARG A 73 0.58 -3.28 -5.49
C ARG A 73 1.22 -4.44 -4.69
N ARG A 74 0.42 -5.04 -3.80
CA ARG A 74 0.72 -6.21 -2.97
C ARG A 74 -0.37 -7.27 -3.11
N GLY A 75 -0.13 -8.50 -2.65
CA GLY A 75 -1.13 -9.56 -2.65
C GLY A 75 -1.34 -10.31 -3.97
N THR A 76 -0.94 -9.77 -5.12
CA THR A 76 -1.02 -10.51 -6.38
C THR A 76 0.12 -11.51 -6.50
N ARG A 77 -0.23 -12.80 -6.62
CA ARG A 77 0.68 -13.81 -7.18
C ARG A 77 1.10 -13.30 -8.56
N GLN A 78 2.39 -13.03 -8.75
CA GLN A 78 2.96 -12.69 -10.06
C GLN A 78 2.76 -13.92 -10.97
N GLY A 79 1.63 -13.99 -11.67
CA GLY A 79 1.27 -15.16 -12.48
C GLY A 79 -0.23 -15.34 -12.66
N GLN A 80 -0.83 -14.48 -13.48
CA GLN A 80 -1.93 -14.74 -14.44
C GLN A 80 -2.54 -13.40 -14.86
N GLY A 81 -2.27 -12.99 -16.10
CA GLY A 81 -2.79 -11.74 -16.66
C GLY A 81 -1.88 -11.00 -17.64
N ALA A 82 -0.93 -11.67 -18.30
CA ALA A 82 -0.49 -11.22 -19.62
C ALA A 82 -1.30 -12.04 -20.63
N ALA A 83 -2.38 -11.43 -21.13
CA ALA A 83 -3.09 -11.94 -22.29
C ALA A 83 -2.18 -11.85 -23.51
N ALA A 84 -2.05 -12.96 -24.25
CA ALA A 84 -1.83 -13.01 -25.68
C ALA A 84 -2.66 -14.18 -26.21
#